data_AF-A0AAW4GME3-F1
#
_entry.id   AF-A0AAW4GME3-F1
#
_cell.length_a   1.000
_cell.length_b   1.000
_cell.length_c   1.000
_cell.angle_alpha   90.00
_cell.angle_beta   90.00
_cell.angle_gamma   90.00
#
_symmetry.space_group_name_H-M   'P 1'
#
loop_
_entity.id
_entity.type
_entity.pdbx_description
1 polymer ?
#
loop_
_entity_poly.entity_id
_entity_poly.type
_entity_poly.pdbx_seq_one_letter_code
_entity_poly.pdbx_strand_id
1 'polypeptide(L)'
;MRLSLLMLAVLAPALPAFAAEAPELQRAVGAPQAVGAVHTLRQIPEACARLEGAFTGQAAQPYRFSAVRTSEQCQPRARFVDYAKAQPSADKGWKLNDVIRVPNAACPAQQAVVRVWRLPVNNAQALDGQGQSRIYLEEAKKQAAAGKIPQVTMFAAQLQMEGKACN
;
A
#
# COMPACT_ATOMS: atom_id res chain seq x y z
N MET A 1 26.53 -33.42 53.61
CA MET A 1 27.32 -32.37 52.91
C MET A 1 26.36 -31.52 52.09
N ARG A 2 26.33 -30.22 52.35
CA ARG A 2 25.54 -29.21 51.65
C ARG A 2 26.38 -28.66 50.48
N LEU A 3 25.82 -28.58 49.28
CA LEU A 3 26.43 -27.93 48.11
C LEU A 3 25.28 -27.18 47.39
N SER A 4 24.97 -25.94 47.80
CA SER A 4 25.51 -24.67 47.28
C SER A 4 25.19 -24.41 45.79
N LEU A 5 24.05 -23.74 45.61
CA LEU A 5 23.86 -22.47 44.88
C LEU A 5 24.66 -22.23 43.58
N LEU A 6 23.95 -22.04 42.47
CA LEU A 6 24.26 -21.03 41.45
C LEU A 6 23.04 -20.81 40.53
N MET A 7 22.24 -19.79 40.87
CA MET A 7 21.31 -19.15 39.94
C MET A 7 22.13 -18.40 38.89
N LEU A 8 22.05 -18.81 37.63
CA LEU A 8 22.57 -18.05 36.49
C LEU A 8 21.41 -17.22 35.90
N ALA A 9 21.36 -15.93 36.25
CA ALA A 9 20.44 -14.98 35.64
C ALA A 9 20.96 -14.61 34.24
N VAL A 10 20.26 -15.07 33.20
CA VAL A 10 20.51 -14.68 31.81
C VAL A 10 19.89 -13.30 31.57
N LEU A 11 20.74 -12.27 31.45
CA LEU A 11 20.34 -10.98 30.86
C LEU A 11 20.17 -11.19 29.35
N ALA A 12 18.92 -11.24 28.87
CA ALA A 12 18.62 -11.14 27.46
C ALA A 12 18.64 -9.66 27.02
N PRO A 13 19.40 -9.27 25.98
CA PRO A 13 19.34 -7.91 25.46
C PRO A 13 17.98 -7.69 24.77
N ALA A 14 17.21 -6.74 25.27
CA ALA A 14 16.00 -6.26 24.59
C ALA A 14 16.42 -5.48 23.35
N LEU A 15 16.41 -6.14 22.19
CA LEU A 15 16.48 -5.44 20.91
C LEU A 15 15.18 -4.63 20.75
N PRO A 16 15.25 -3.32 20.42
CA PRO A 16 14.05 -2.56 20.12
C PRO A 16 13.42 -3.15 18.85
N ALA A 17 12.27 -3.79 19.01
CA ALA A 17 11.45 -4.17 17.90
C ALA A 17 10.87 -2.89 17.29
N PHE A 18 11.56 -2.33 16.30
CA PHE A 18 10.89 -1.47 15.33
C PHE A 18 9.82 -2.35 14.68
N ALA A 19 8.56 -2.14 15.05
CA ALA A 19 7.44 -2.80 14.43
C ALA A 19 7.47 -2.41 12.95
N ALA A 20 8.04 -3.29 12.11
CA ALA A 20 7.86 -3.17 10.68
C ALA A 20 6.35 -3.16 10.44
N GLU A 21 5.82 -2.08 9.86
CA GLU A 21 4.38 -1.98 9.61
C GLU A 21 3.92 -3.18 8.81
N ALA A 22 3.10 -4.01 9.46
CA ALA A 22 2.50 -5.15 8.83
C ALA A 22 1.46 -4.64 7.81
N PRO A 23 1.44 -5.17 6.58
CA PRO A 23 0.43 -4.77 5.61
C PRO A 23 -0.98 -5.18 6.09
N GLU A 24 -1.97 -4.32 5.83
CA GLU A 24 -3.39 -4.62 6.11
C GLU A 24 -3.87 -5.89 5.37
N LEU A 25 -3.33 -6.15 4.18
CA LEU A 25 -3.58 -7.36 3.40
C LEU A 25 -2.39 -8.31 3.49
N GLN A 26 -2.61 -9.55 3.95
CA GLN A 26 -1.65 -10.63 3.79
C GLN A 26 -1.81 -11.28 2.42
N ARG A 27 -0.72 -11.32 1.66
CA ARG A 27 -0.65 -11.90 0.31
C ARG A 27 0.49 -12.91 0.23
N ALA A 28 0.24 -14.05 -0.40
CA ALA A 28 1.31 -14.98 -0.75
C ALA A 28 2.21 -14.41 -1.85
N VAL A 29 3.45 -14.90 -1.95
CA VAL A 29 4.30 -14.55 -3.09
C VAL A 29 3.64 -15.00 -4.39
N GLY A 30 3.63 -14.12 -5.40
CA GLY A 30 3.01 -14.41 -6.69
C GLY A 30 3.78 -15.47 -7.49
N ALA A 31 3.12 -16.01 -8.52
CA ALA A 31 3.80 -16.88 -9.49
C ALA A 31 4.91 -16.11 -10.23
N PRO A 32 6.06 -16.75 -10.51
CA PRO A 32 7.14 -16.14 -11.29
C PRO A 32 6.64 -15.64 -12.65
N GLN A 33 7.09 -14.46 -13.05
CA GLN A 33 6.68 -13.83 -14.30
C GLN A 33 7.84 -13.81 -15.30
N ALA A 34 7.53 -14.10 -16.57
CA ALA A 34 8.50 -14.03 -17.66
C ALA A 34 8.88 -12.57 -17.98
N VAL A 35 10.08 -12.40 -18.55
CA VAL A 35 10.52 -11.11 -19.10
C VAL A 35 9.58 -10.71 -20.25
N GLY A 36 9.15 -9.44 -20.26
CA GLY A 36 8.22 -8.87 -21.24
C GLY A 36 6.73 -9.15 -20.95
N ALA A 37 6.41 -10.08 -20.06
CA ALA A 37 5.02 -10.41 -19.72
C ALA A 37 4.41 -9.34 -18.81
N VAL A 38 3.50 -8.52 -19.37
CA VAL A 38 2.70 -7.57 -18.60
C VAL A 38 1.71 -8.34 -17.75
N HIS A 39 1.72 -8.07 -16.44
CA HIS A 39 0.82 -8.68 -15.49
C HIS A 39 0.19 -7.63 -14.57
N THR A 40 -1.02 -7.92 -14.09
CA THR A 40 -1.71 -7.07 -13.13
C THR A 40 -1.24 -7.40 -11.72
N LEU A 41 -0.76 -6.39 -11.01
CA LEU A 41 -0.36 -6.50 -9.60
C LEU A 41 -1.58 -6.41 -8.69
N ARG A 42 -2.39 -5.37 -8.92
CA ARG A 42 -3.61 -5.08 -8.14
C ARG A 42 -4.54 -4.16 -8.91
N GLN A 43 -5.83 -4.36 -8.72
CA GLN A 43 -6.85 -3.38 -9.07
C GLN A 43 -7.30 -2.63 -7.82
N ILE A 44 -7.53 -1.33 -7.95
CA ILE A 44 -8.07 -0.44 -6.92
C ILE A 44 -9.32 0.21 -7.53
N PRO A 45 -10.47 -0.49 -7.54
CA PRO A 45 -11.68 -0.04 -8.22
C PRO A 45 -12.16 1.33 -7.73
N GLU A 46 -12.06 1.60 -6.43
CA GLU A 46 -12.44 2.87 -5.80
C GLU A 46 -11.61 4.05 -6.30
N ALA A 47 -10.37 3.82 -6.71
CA ALA A 47 -9.49 4.84 -7.29
C ALA A 47 -9.43 4.78 -8.82
N CYS A 48 -10.24 3.91 -9.45
CA CYS A 48 -10.23 3.66 -10.89
C CYS A 48 -8.83 3.33 -11.44
N ALA A 49 -7.99 2.68 -10.63
CA ALA A 49 -6.60 2.42 -10.95
C ALA A 49 -6.32 0.91 -11.03
N ARG A 50 -5.49 0.52 -12.01
CA ARG A 50 -4.93 -0.81 -12.14
C ARG A 50 -3.42 -0.69 -12.15
N LEU A 51 -2.78 -1.38 -11.21
CA LEU A 51 -1.34 -1.46 -11.10
C LEU A 51 -0.86 -2.61 -11.97
N GLU A 52 0.04 -2.29 -12.89
CA GLU A 52 0.63 -3.24 -13.82
C GLU A 52 2.15 -3.22 -13.69
N GLY A 53 2.77 -4.33 -14.05
CA GLY A 53 4.20 -4.35 -14.26
C GLY A 53 4.67 -5.44 -15.19
N ALA A 54 5.94 -5.36 -15.55
CA ALA A 54 6.63 -6.33 -16.39
C ALA A 54 8.13 -6.29 -16.11
N PHE A 55 8.77 -7.46 -16.03
CA PHE A 55 10.23 -7.53 -16.08
C PHE A 55 10.70 -7.14 -17.49
N THR A 56 11.75 -6.33 -17.58
CA THR A 56 12.20 -5.74 -18.85
C THR A 56 13.37 -6.50 -19.48
N GLY A 57 14.11 -7.27 -18.68
CA GLY A 57 15.39 -7.87 -19.08
C GLY A 57 16.56 -6.87 -19.11
N GLN A 58 16.35 -5.61 -18.71
CA GLN A 58 17.38 -4.57 -18.73
C GLN A 58 17.89 -4.30 -17.31
N ALA A 59 19.19 -4.43 -17.08
CA ALA A 59 19.78 -4.25 -15.75
C ALA A 59 19.54 -2.85 -15.15
N ALA A 60 19.54 -1.80 -15.98
CA ALA A 60 19.33 -0.42 -15.55
C ALA A 60 17.87 -0.13 -15.11
N GLN A 61 16.91 -0.86 -15.66
CA GLN A 61 15.50 -0.74 -15.30
C GLN A 61 14.84 -2.13 -15.33
N PRO A 62 15.13 -3.02 -14.35
CA PRO A 62 14.75 -4.44 -14.42
C PRO A 62 13.25 -4.69 -14.47
N TYR A 63 12.47 -3.72 -14.01
CA TYR A 63 11.03 -3.82 -13.91
C TYR A 63 10.37 -2.51 -14.29
N ARG A 64 9.39 -2.58 -15.19
CA ARG A 64 8.52 -1.46 -15.55
C ARG A 64 7.27 -1.54 -14.69
N PHE A 65 6.93 -0.46 -14.00
CA PHE A 65 5.74 -0.36 -13.16
C PHE A 65 4.90 0.84 -13.60
N SER A 66 3.59 0.64 -13.71
CA SER A 66 2.64 1.66 -14.12
C SER A 66 1.33 1.56 -13.35
N ALA A 67 0.74 2.70 -13.02
CA ALA A 67 -0.65 2.80 -12.58
C ALA A 67 -1.49 3.34 -13.75
N VAL A 68 -2.35 2.50 -14.31
CA VAL A 68 -3.21 2.85 -15.45
C VAL A 68 -4.65 2.99 -15.02
N ARG A 69 -5.45 3.75 -15.77
CA ARG A 69 -6.89 3.84 -15.54
C ARG A 69 -7.55 2.51 -15.86
N THR A 70 -8.45 2.03 -15.00
CA THR A 70 -9.17 0.77 -15.23
C THR A 70 -10.15 0.86 -16.40
N SER A 71 -10.86 2.00 -16.52
CA SER A 71 -11.80 2.30 -17.61
C SER A 71 -12.07 3.80 -17.66
N GLU A 72 -12.33 4.34 -18.85
CA GLU A 72 -12.78 5.72 -19.05
C GLU A 72 -14.07 6.02 -18.27
N GLN A 73 -15.00 5.06 -18.23
CA GLN A 73 -16.30 5.19 -17.57
C GLN A 73 -16.23 5.10 -16.03
N CYS A 74 -15.07 4.76 -15.47
CA CYS A 74 -14.94 4.60 -14.03
C CYS A 74 -15.04 5.94 -13.31
N GLN A 75 -15.89 6.00 -12.28
CA GLN A 75 -16.09 7.19 -11.44
C GLN A 75 -15.36 7.00 -10.10
N PRO A 76 -14.23 7.69 -9.86
CA PRO A 76 -13.40 7.47 -8.68
C PRO A 76 -14.06 8.02 -7.41
N ARG A 77 -14.10 7.19 -6.36
CA ARG A 77 -14.51 7.56 -4.99
C ARG A 77 -13.30 7.73 -4.06
N ALA A 78 -12.12 7.37 -4.54
CA ALA A 78 -10.81 7.54 -3.94
C ALA A 78 -9.84 8.09 -5.00
N ARG A 79 -8.66 8.55 -4.60
CA ARG A 79 -7.65 9.05 -5.53
C ARG A 79 -6.40 8.19 -5.49
N PHE A 80 -5.86 7.86 -6.67
CA PHE A 80 -4.49 7.37 -6.78
C PHE A 80 -3.55 8.57 -7.00
N VAL A 81 -2.54 8.72 -6.15
CA VAL A 81 -1.60 9.84 -6.18
C VAL A 81 -0.17 9.34 -6.37
N ASP A 82 0.67 10.24 -6.88
CA ASP A 82 2.09 9.97 -7.05
C ASP A 82 2.79 9.75 -5.70
N TYR A 83 3.57 8.68 -5.59
CA TYR A 83 4.24 8.30 -4.36
C TYR A 83 5.33 9.30 -3.95
N ALA A 84 6.11 9.83 -4.89
CA ALA A 84 7.20 10.76 -4.60
C ALA A 84 6.67 12.11 -4.07
N LYS A 85 5.48 12.52 -4.52
CA LYS A 85 4.76 13.70 -4.00
C LYS A 85 4.08 13.43 -2.66
N ALA A 86 3.42 12.29 -2.51
CA ALA A 86 2.66 11.96 -1.30
C ALA A 86 3.55 11.61 -0.11
N GLN A 87 4.69 10.97 -0.36
CA GLN A 87 5.63 10.45 0.64
C GLN A 87 4.92 9.76 1.82
N PRO A 88 4.19 8.65 1.55
CA PRO A 88 3.44 7.91 2.56
C PRO A 88 4.30 7.44 3.73
N SER A 89 3.78 7.58 4.94
CA SER A 89 4.37 7.10 6.19
C SER A 89 3.31 6.99 7.27
N ALA A 90 3.54 6.10 8.25
CA ALA A 90 2.68 5.93 9.42
C ALA A 90 2.37 7.25 10.13
N ASP A 91 3.42 8.06 10.32
CA ASP A 91 3.34 9.35 11.04
C ASP A 91 2.43 10.36 10.33
N LYS A 92 2.24 10.22 9.01
CA LYS A 92 1.32 11.03 8.20
C LYS A 92 -0.06 10.38 8.07
N GLY A 93 -0.36 9.35 8.86
CA GLY A 93 -1.63 8.63 8.88
C GLY A 93 -1.82 7.63 7.72
N TRP A 94 -0.79 7.41 6.90
CA TRP A 94 -0.85 6.39 5.85
C TRP A 94 -0.71 5.01 6.49
N LYS A 95 -1.45 4.05 5.96
CA LYS A 95 -1.37 2.65 6.34
C LYS A 95 -0.76 1.85 5.20
N LEU A 96 0.21 0.99 5.50
CA LEU A 96 0.69 0.01 4.53
C LEU A 96 -0.44 -0.97 4.24
N ASN A 97 -1.00 -0.91 3.04
CA ASN A 97 -2.21 -1.64 2.70
C ASN A 97 -1.92 -3.00 2.06
N ASP A 98 -0.93 -3.09 1.18
CA ASP A 98 -0.56 -4.35 0.51
C ASP A 98 0.95 -4.35 0.19
N VAL A 99 1.54 -5.54 0.16
CA VAL A 99 2.92 -5.79 -0.29
C VAL A 99 2.88 -6.93 -1.30
N ILE A 100 3.05 -6.58 -2.57
CA ILE A 100 2.93 -7.50 -3.69
C ILE A 100 4.33 -7.91 -4.12
N ARG A 101 4.63 -9.21 -4.02
CA ARG A 101 5.92 -9.79 -4.38
C ARG A 101 5.79 -10.60 -5.65
N VAL A 102 6.54 -10.23 -6.68
CA VAL A 102 6.54 -10.89 -7.98
C VAL A 102 7.95 -11.40 -8.29
N PRO A 103 8.18 -12.73 -8.28
CA PRO A 103 9.46 -13.30 -8.67
C PRO A 103 9.72 -13.16 -10.19
N ASN A 104 10.99 -12.99 -10.56
CA ASN A 104 11.41 -13.03 -11.96
C ASN A 104 11.65 -14.49 -12.39
N ALA A 105 10.94 -14.98 -13.41
CA ALA A 105 11.11 -16.34 -13.90
C ALA A 105 12.49 -16.59 -14.52
N ALA A 106 13.12 -15.57 -15.10
CA ALA A 106 14.47 -15.65 -15.65
C ALA A 106 15.57 -15.45 -14.59
N CYS A 107 15.21 -14.96 -13.40
CA CYS A 107 16.15 -14.65 -12.32
C CYS A 107 15.49 -14.91 -10.95
N PRO A 108 15.44 -16.17 -10.47
CA PRO A 108 14.72 -16.50 -9.24
C PRO A 108 15.23 -15.79 -7.98
N ALA A 109 16.49 -15.33 -8.00
CA ALA A 109 17.08 -14.55 -6.91
C ALA A 109 16.65 -13.07 -6.90
N GLN A 110 15.84 -12.62 -7.87
CA GLN A 110 15.33 -11.27 -8.02
C GLN A 110 13.80 -11.26 -8.00
N GLN A 111 13.22 -10.29 -7.30
CA GLN A 111 11.79 -10.05 -7.29
C GLN A 111 11.47 -8.56 -7.33
N ALA A 112 10.35 -8.22 -7.97
CA ALA A 112 9.75 -6.90 -7.85
C ALA A 112 8.82 -6.88 -6.64
N VAL A 113 8.97 -5.87 -5.78
CA VAL A 113 8.15 -5.67 -4.59
C VAL A 113 7.43 -4.34 -4.70
N VAL A 114 6.10 -4.40 -4.74
CA VAL A 114 5.26 -3.21 -4.82
C VAL A 114 4.55 -3.01 -3.49
N ARG A 115 4.84 -1.90 -2.82
CA ARG A 115 4.20 -1.50 -1.56
C ARG A 115 3.09 -0.52 -1.85
N VAL A 116 1.86 -0.88 -1.52
CA VAL A 116 0.68 -0.04 -1.72
C VAL A 116 0.29 0.57 -0.37
N TRP A 117 0.14 1.88 -0.34
CA TRP A 117 -0.23 2.65 0.83
C TRP A 117 -1.63 3.22 0.66
N ARG A 118 -2.36 3.34 1.78
CA ARG A 118 -3.70 3.89 1.84
C ARG A 118 -3.75 4.96 2.92
N LEU A 119 -4.19 6.17 2.58
CA LEU A 119 -4.56 7.20 3.54
C LEU A 119 -6.08 7.16 3.72
N PRO A 120 -6.58 6.49 4.77
CA PRO A 120 -8.00 6.45 5.02
C PRO A 120 -8.51 7.82 5.47
N VAL A 121 -9.72 8.16 5.06
CA VAL A 121 -10.48 9.30 5.59
C VAL A 121 -11.71 8.78 6.31
N ASN A 122 -12.08 9.43 7.40
CA ASN A 122 -13.34 9.15 8.07
C ASN A 122 -14.36 10.22 7.65
N ASN A 123 -15.27 9.85 6.76
CA ASN A 123 -16.39 10.70 6.33
C ASN A 123 -17.72 10.29 6.97
N ALA A 124 -17.69 9.66 8.15
CA ALA A 124 -18.91 9.35 8.87
C ALA A 124 -19.71 10.63 9.13
N GLN A 125 -20.99 10.61 8.75
CA GLN A 125 -21.90 11.71 9.00
C GLN A 125 -22.40 11.67 10.43
N ALA A 126 -22.55 12.85 11.02
CA ALA A 126 -23.18 12.97 12.32
C ALA A 126 -24.63 12.50 12.24
N LEU A 127 -25.01 11.64 13.18
CA LEU A 127 -26.40 11.26 13.37
C LEU A 127 -27.13 12.41 14.07
N ASP A 128 -28.38 12.66 13.69
CA ASP A 128 -29.25 13.60 14.37
C ASP A 128 -29.70 13.09 15.75
N GLY A 129 -30.49 13.88 16.48
CA GLY A 129 -31.03 13.49 17.79
C GLY A 129 -31.94 12.26 17.79
N GLN A 130 -32.27 11.70 16.62
CA GLN A 130 -33.04 10.47 16.43
C GLN A 130 -32.16 9.32 15.90
N GLY A 131 -30.84 9.50 15.85
CA GLY A 131 -29.90 8.50 15.35
C GLY A 131 -29.90 8.34 13.83
N GLN A 132 -30.46 9.27 13.07
CA GLN A 132 -30.51 9.21 11.61
C GLN A 132 -29.48 10.16 10.99
N SER A 133 -28.81 9.74 9.90
CA SER A 133 -27.98 10.65 9.12
C SER A 133 -28.85 11.45 8.14
N ARG A 134 -28.80 12.78 8.19
CA ARG A 134 -29.51 13.67 7.26
C ARG A 134 -28.53 14.55 6.50
N ILE A 135 -28.61 14.54 5.18
CA ILE A 135 -27.84 15.43 4.30
C ILE A 135 -28.82 16.39 3.62
N TYR A 136 -28.64 17.68 3.86
CA TYR A 136 -29.39 18.72 3.15
C TYR A 136 -28.64 19.12 1.89
N LEU A 137 -29.23 18.86 0.72
CA LEU A 137 -28.59 19.10 -0.58
C LEU A 137 -28.14 20.56 -0.76
N GLU A 138 -28.95 21.53 -0.33
CA GLU A 138 -28.62 22.96 -0.43
C GLU A 138 -27.44 23.36 0.47
N GLU A 139 -27.34 22.74 1.64
CA GLU A 139 -26.21 22.97 2.54
C GLU A 139 -24.94 22.31 2.01
N ALA A 140 -25.04 21.09 1.48
CA ALA A 140 -23.93 20.41 0.82
C ALA A 140 -23.40 21.21 -0.38
N LYS A 141 -24.29 21.80 -1.19
CA LYS A 141 -23.91 22.70 -2.29
C LYS A 141 -23.18 23.94 -1.78
N LYS A 142 -23.66 24.58 -0.72
CA LYS A 142 -22.99 25.75 -0.10
C LYS A 142 -21.62 25.39 0.45
N GLN A 143 -21.49 24.23 1.10
CA GLN A 143 -20.21 23.73 1.62
C GLN A 143 -19.22 23.44 0.49
N ALA A 144 -19.66 22.78 -0.58
CA ALA A 144 -18.83 22.54 -1.76
C ALA A 144 -18.37 23.84 -2.43
N ALA A 145 -19.28 24.82 -2.58
CA ALA A 145 -18.96 26.15 -3.11
C ALA A 145 -17.96 26.91 -2.23
N ALA A 146 -18.00 26.69 -0.91
CA ALA A 146 -17.03 27.22 0.05
C ALA A 146 -15.71 26.42 0.12
N GLY A 147 -15.47 25.48 -0.80
CA GLY A 147 -14.26 24.66 -0.84
C GLY A 147 -14.19 23.57 0.24
N LYS A 148 -15.26 23.38 1.03
CA LYS A 148 -15.37 22.33 2.05
C LYS A 148 -15.81 21.02 1.39
N ILE A 149 -14.98 20.52 0.48
CA ILE A 149 -15.21 19.24 -0.20
C ILE A 149 -14.75 18.12 0.75
N PRO A 150 -15.58 17.09 1.00
CA PRO A 150 -15.17 15.94 1.79
C PRO A 150 -13.87 15.35 1.24
N GLN A 151 -12.90 15.12 2.12
CA GLN A 151 -11.66 14.45 1.76
C GLN A 151 -12.01 13.03 1.28
N VAL A 152 -11.27 12.51 0.32
CA VAL A 152 -11.44 11.14 -0.19
C VAL A 152 -10.22 10.31 0.17
N THR A 153 -10.41 9.01 0.37
CA THR A 153 -9.31 8.08 0.60
C THR A 153 -8.29 8.21 -0.52
N MET A 154 -7.00 8.22 -0.16
CA MET A 154 -5.92 8.26 -1.14
C MET A 154 -5.14 6.95 -1.15
N PHE A 155 -4.60 6.61 -2.32
CA PHE A 155 -3.71 5.49 -2.54
C PHE A 155 -2.43 5.95 -3.22
N ALA A 156 -1.31 5.35 -2.85
CA ALA A 156 -0.03 5.53 -3.53
C ALA A 156 0.69 4.18 -3.58
N ALA A 157 1.57 3.97 -4.56
CA ALA A 157 2.35 2.74 -4.64
C ALA A 157 3.80 3.03 -4.98
N GLN A 158 4.69 2.23 -4.39
CA GLN A 158 6.13 2.28 -4.62
C GLN A 158 6.61 0.93 -5.14
N LEU A 159 7.40 0.95 -6.20
CA LEU A 159 8.19 -0.19 -6.67
C LEU A 159 9.55 -0.19 -5.98
N GLN A 160 9.98 -1.36 -5.51
CA GLN A 160 11.34 -1.65 -5.10
C GLN A 160 11.77 -3.00 -5.66
N MET A 161 12.99 -3.08 -6.20
CA MET A 161 13.60 -4.37 -6.54
C MET A 161 14.26 -4.97 -5.29
N GLU A 162 13.98 -6.23 -5.02
CA GLU A 162 14.64 -6.98 -3.94
C GLU A 162 15.37 -8.20 -4.50
N GLY A 163 16.43 -8.61 -3.79
CA GLY A 163 17.27 -9.74 -4.17
C GLY A 163 18.51 -9.33 -4.97
N LYS A 164 19.21 -10.33 -5.52
CA LYS A 164 20.45 -10.12 -6.27
C LYS A 164 20.13 -9.90 -7.74
N ALA A 165 20.83 -8.96 -8.38
CA ALA A 165 20.81 -8.86 -9.83
C ALA A 165 21.36 -10.15 -10.45
N CYS A 166 20.76 -10.60 -11.55
CA CYS A 166 21.34 -11.66 -12.37
C CYS A 166 22.29 -11.05 -13.40
N ASN A 167 23.48 -11.65 -13.52
CA ASN A 167 24.50 -11.34 -14.52
C ASN A 167 24.30 -12.20 -15.76
#